data_AF-A0A536DMC6-F1
#
_entry.id   AF-A0A536DMC6-F1
#
_cell.length_a   1.000
_cell.length_b   1.000
_cell.length_c   1.000
_cell.angle_alpha   90.00
_cell.angle_beta   90.00
_cell.angle_gamma   90.00
#
_symmetry.space_group_name_H-M   'P 1'
#
loop_
_entity.id
_entity.type
_entity.pdbx_description
1 polymer ?
#
loop_
_entity_poly.entity_id
_entity_poly.type
_entity_poly.pdbx_seq_one_letter_code
_entity_poly.pdbx_strand_id
1 'polypeptide(L)'
;MSDTPGVELHGLMGYEGPAAGIEERDRRETMARQALDRLLSTVQPFRDAGFPTDIVSAGSTGTYDVTGRMDGITEIQAGSYVLMDTAYGKEGLPFEQAFWVLGTVLSRPSQGSVSADCGH
;
A
#
# COMPACT_ATOMS: atom_id res chain seq x y z
N MET A 1 18.69 19.18 -24.23
CA MET A 1 17.94 20.16 -23.42
C MET A 1 16.57 19.55 -23.19
N SER A 2 16.07 19.51 -21.95
CA SER A 2 14.73 18.99 -21.66
C SER A 2 13.68 19.85 -22.37
N ASP A 3 12.74 19.23 -23.08
CA ASP A 3 11.59 19.90 -23.70
C ASP A 3 10.56 20.39 -22.67
N THR A 4 10.81 20.15 -21.37
CA THR A 4 9.95 20.59 -20.26
C THR A 4 10.81 21.27 -19.18
N PRO A 5 11.01 22.60 -19.26
CA PRO A 5 11.79 23.34 -18.27
C PRO A 5 11.22 23.19 -16.86
N GLY A 6 12.08 22.90 -15.88
CA GLY A 6 11.71 22.75 -14.47
C GLY A 6 11.12 21.39 -14.08
N VAL A 7 11.08 20.42 -15.00
CA VAL A 7 10.63 19.05 -14.72
C VAL A 7 11.81 18.09 -14.82
N GLU A 8 11.98 17.30 -13.77
CA GLU A 8 12.99 16.24 -13.68
C GLU A 8 12.29 14.89 -13.51
N LEU A 9 12.59 13.96 -14.43
CA LEU A 9 12.19 12.57 -14.27
C LEU A 9 13.19 11.90 -13.34
N HIS A 10 12.72 11.27 -12.26
CA HIS A 10 13.58 10.52 -11.32
C HIS A 10 13.38 9.00 -11.40
N GLY A 11 12.29 8.56 -12.03
CA GLY A 11 12.06 7.14 -12.28
C GLY A 11 10.58 6.80 -12.37
N LEU A 12 10.24 5.60 -11.94
CA LEU A 12 8.97 4.96 -12.18
C LEU A 12 8.27 4.60 -10.87
N MET A 13 6.94 4.63 -10.91
CA MET A 13 6.11 4.27 -9.78
C MET A 13 4.99 3.33 -10.23
N GLY A 14 4.73 2.29 -9.45
CA GLY A 14 3.60 1.41 -9.62
C GLY A 14 3.06 0.94 -8.27
N TYR A 15 1.74 0.73 -8.17
CA TYR A 15 1.10 0.38 -6.91
C TYR A 15 0.26 -0.89 -7.06
N GLU A 16 0.47 -1.90 -6.20
CA GLU A 16 -0.23 -3.20 -6.25
C GLU A 16 -1.61 -3.14 -5.57
N GLY A 17 -2.38 -2.08 -5.82
CA GLY A 17 -3.65 -1.80 -5.14
C GLY A 17 -4.62 -2.99 -5.06
N PRO A 18 -4.85 -3.77 -6.14
CA PRO A 18 -5.70 -4.96 -6.09
C PRO A 18 -5.19 -6.07 -5.17
N ALA A 19 -3.89 -6.13 -4.89
CA ALA A 19 -3.29 -7.12 -3.98
C ALA A 19 -3.29 -6.66 -2.52
N ALA A 20 -3.27 -5.34 -2.28
CA ALA A 20 -3.08 -4.73 -0.96
C ALA A 20 -4.11 -5.16 0.10
N GLY A 21 -5.34 -5.50 -0.30
CA GLY A 21 -6.44 -5.88 0.62
C GLY A 21 -6.81 -7.37 0.60
N ILE A 22 -5.97 -8.23 0.05
CA ILE A 22 -6.26 -9.68 -0.04
C ILE A 22 -5.87 -10.36 1.27
N GLU A 23 -6.84 -10.93 1.97
CA GLU A 23 -6.61 -11.66 3.23
C GLU A 23 -5.77 -12.93 3.01
N GLU A 24 -6.04 -13.67 1.93
CA GLU A 24 -5.32 -14.89 1.59
C GLU A 24 -3.87 -14.60 1.14
N ARG A 25 -2.91 -15.00 1.96
CA ARG A 25 -1.47 -14.72 1.78
C ARG A 25 -0.93 -15.14 0.41
N ASP A 26 -1.19 -16.37 -0.03
CA ASP A 26 -0.63 -16.90 -1.28
C ASP A 26 -1.17 -16.17 -2.50
N ARG A 27 -2.47 -15.84 -2.47
CA ARG A 27 -3.13 -15.04 -3.51
C ARG A 27 -2.60 -13.60 -3.51
N ARG A 28 -2.43 -12.98 -2.34
CA ARG A 28 -1.83 -11.65 -2.20
C ARG A 28 -0.44 -11.60 -2.81
N GLU A 29 0.42 -12.56 -2.46
CA GLU A 29 1.78 -12.65 -2.98
C GLU A 29 1.81 -12.84 -4.49
N THR A 30 1.00 -13.76 -5.02
CA THR A 30 0.90 -14.01 -6.46
C THR A 30 0.51 -12.74 -7.22
N MET A 31 -0.52 -12.04 -6.76
CA MET A 31 -1.01 -10.83 -7.42
C MET A 31 -0.03 -9.65 -7.30
N ALA A 32 0.65 -9.51 -6.15
CA ALA A 32 1.67 -8.49 -5.94
C ALA A 32 2.85 -8.71 -6.90
N ARG A 33 3.38 -9.93 -6.99
CA ARG A 33 4.48 -10.28 -7.91
C ARG A 33 4.11 -9.98 -9.37
N GLN A 34 2.92 -10.39 -9.81
CA GLN A 34 2.45 -10.09 -11.18
C GLN A 34 2.37 -8.58 -11.47
N ALA A 35 2.00 -7.76 -10.48
CA ALA A 35 1.95 -6.31 -10.65
C ALA A 35 3.34 -5.69 -10.71
N LEU A 36 4.24 -6.13 -9.84
CA LEU A 36 5.62 -5.68 -9.78
C LEU A 36 6.43 -6.12 -11.01
N ASP A 37 6.22 -7.33 -11.53
CA ASP A 37 6.86 -7.80 -12.77
C ASP A 37 6.50 -6.88 -13.95
N ARG A 38 5.24 -6.42 -14.02
CA ARG A 38 4.82 -5.44 -15.02
C ARG A 38 5.58 -4.12 -14.84
N LEU A 39 5.67 -3.58 -13.63
CA LEU A 39 6.45 -2.37 -13.36
C LEU A 39 7.92 -2.54 -13.77
N LEU A 40 8.57 -3.62 -13.33
CA LEU A 40 9.98 -3.88 -13.62
C LEU A 40 10.25 -4.09 -15.10
N SER A 41 9.33 -4.72 -15.84
CA SER A 41 9.44 -4.86 -17.30
C SER A 41 9.45 -3.51 -18.05
N THR A 42 8.98 -2.43 -17.42
CA THR A 42 9.04 -1.08 -18.02
C THR A 42 10.34 -0.34 -17.72
N VAL A 43 11.11 -0.77 -16.72
CA VAL A 43 12.37 -0.12 -16.32
C VAL A 43 13.41 -0.19 -17.43
N GLN A 44 13.59 -1.37 -18.05
CA GLN A 44 14.60 -1.54 -19.10
C GLN A 44 14.31 -0.69 -20.35
N PRO A 45 13.08 -0.67 -20.90
CA PRO A 45 12.74 0.26 -21.99
C PRO A 45 13.02 1.73 -21.69
N PHE A 46 12.79 2.20 -20.46
CA PHE A 46 13.12 3.57 -20.06
C PHE A 46 14.64 3.82 -20.06
N ARG A 47 15.41 2.88 -19.52
CA ARG A 47 16.88 2.95 -19.53
C ARG A 47 17.45 2.95 -20.95
N ASP A 48 16.93 2.08 -21.82
CA ASP A 48 17.37 1.97 -23.21
C ASP A 48 17.06 3.25 -24.01
N ALA A 49 15.98 3.96 -23.66
CA ALA A 49 15.64 5.26 -24.20
C ALA A 49 16.45 6.43 -23.59
N GLY A 50 17.37 6.15 -22.66
CA GLY A 50 18.23 7.15 -22.02
C GLY A 50 17.54 7.91 -20.87
N PHE A 51 16.40 7.43 -20.37
CA PHE A 51 15.72 8.05 -19.24
C PHE A 51 16.26 7.55 -17.89
N PRO A 52 16.38 8.44 -16.89
CA PRO A 52 16.73 8.06 -15.52
C PRO A 52 15.66 7.16 -14.90
N THR A 53 16.11 6.20 -14.09
CA THR A 53 15.28 5.22 -13.38
C THR A 53 15.87 4.97 -11.98
N ASP A 54 16.29 6.06 -11.34
CA ASP A 54 16.97 6.04 -10.04
C ASP A 54 16.01 5.57 -8.94
N ILE A 55 14.72 5.86 -9.11
CA ILE A 55 13.65 5.45 -8.21
C ILE A 55 12.71 4.49 -8.96
N VAL A 56 12.52 3.30 -8.42
CA VAL A 56 11.43 2.39 -8.77
C VAL A 56 10.63 2.14 -7.50
N SER A 57 9.54 2.89 -7.35
CA SER A 57 8.74 2.95 -6.13
C SER A 57 7.48 2.10 -6.24
N ALA A 58 7.22 1.26 -5.24
CA ALA A 58 6.04 0.41 -5.20
C ALA A 58 5.61 0.04 -3.77
N GLY A 59 4.64 -0.85 -3.63
CA GLY A 59 4.28 -1.44 -2.35
C GLY A 59 3.15 -0.73 -1.63
N SER A 60 2.51 -1.50 -0.75
CA SER A 60 1.47 -1.05 0.17
C SER A 60 1.75 -1.66 1.55
N THR A 61 0.97 -1.29 2.56
CA THR A 61 1.03 -1.96 3.87
C THR A 61 0.80 -3.48 3.76
N GLY A 62 -0.10 -3.93 2.89
CA GLY A 62 -0.41 -5.36 2.72
C GLY A 62 0.64 -6.13 1.90
N THR A 63 1.40 -5.44 1.04
CA THR A 63 2.37 -6.06 0.12
C THR A 63 3.83 -5.76 0.47
N TYR A 64 4.09 -4.99 1.53
CA TYR A 64 5.43 -4.46 1.86
C TYR A 64 6.53 -5.54 1.88
N ASP A 65 6.22 -6.75 2.36
CA ASP A 65 7.18 -7.83 2.52
C ASP A 65 7.46 -8.58 1.20
N VAL A 66 6.49 -8.60 0.29
CA VAL A 66 6.68 -9.11 -1.08
C VAL A 66 7.45 -8.09 -1.90
N THR A 67 7.01 -6.84 -1.88
CA THR A 67 7.64 -5.72 -2.62
C THR A 67 9.08 -5.49 -2.17
N GLY A 68 9.33 -5.48 -0.86
CA GLY A 68 10.67 -5.27 -0.30
C GLY A 68 11.67 -6.40 -0.55
N ARG A 69 11.23 -7.53 -1.11
CA ARG A 69 12.07 -8.66 -1.53
C ARG A 69 12.23 -8.74 -3.05
N MET A 70 11.66 -7.80 -3.79
CA MET A 70 11.70 -7.79 -5.26
C MET A 70 12.92 -7.01 -5.75
N ASP A 71 13.81 -7.70 -6.46
CA ASP A 71 14.99 -7.05 -7.05
C ASP A 71 14.58 -5.97 -8.05
N GLY A 72 15.23 -4.81 -7.97
CA GLY A 72 14.96 -3.66 -8.84
C GLY A 72 13.94 -2.67 -8.30
N ILE A 73 13.24 -2.98 -7.20
CA ILE A 73 12.48 -2.00 -6.42
C ILE A 73 13.44 -1.24 -5.49
N THR A 74 13.31 0.08 -5.42
CA THR A 74 14.19 0.96 -4.63
C THR A 74 13.47 1.65 -3.48
N GLU A 75 12.14 1.69 -3.48
CA GLU A 75 11.33 2.38 -2.48
C GLU A 75 10.01 1.63 -2.20
N ILE A 76 9.57 1.62 -0.94
CA ILE A 76 8.29 1.06 -0.49
C ILE A 76 7.35 2.19 -0.03
N GLN A 77 6.10 2.21 -0.51
CA GLN A 77 5.10 3.25 -0.23
C GLN A 77 4.11 2.89 0.91
N ALA A 78 4.47 1.98 1.81
CA ALA A 78 3.58 1.55 2.89
C ALA A 78 3.21 2.72 3.82
N GLY A 79 1.92 2.85 4.16
CA GLY A 79 1.39 3.96 4.95
C GLY A 79 0.60 3.50 6.17
N SER A 80 -0.49 2.75 5.96
CA SER A 80 -1.38 2.32 7.05
C SER A 80 -0.71 1.48 8.13
N TYR A 81 0.46 0.89 7.87
CA TYR A 81 1.20 0.06 8.84
C TYR A 81 1.45 0.76 10.19
N VAL A 82 1.48 2.10 10.19
CA VAL A 82 1.73 2.92 11.39
C VAL A 82 0.52 3.02 12.34
N LEU A 83 -0.70 2.91 11.81
CA LEU A 83 -1.95 3.07 12.58
C LEU A 83 -2.82 1.82 12.59
N MET A 84 -2.81 1.09 11.48
CA MET A 84 -3.66 -0.07 11.17
C MET A 84 -5.16 0.23 11.27
N ASP A 85 -5.97 -0.69 10.79
CA ASP A 85 -7.43 -0.63 10.88
C ASP A 85 -8.05 -2.04 10.90
N THR A 86 -9.37 -2.08 10.99
CA THR A 86 -10.14 -3.33 11.03
C THR A 86 -10.07 -4.14 9.74
N ALA A 87 -9.68 -3.55 8.60
CA ALA A 87 -9.45 -4.27 7.36
C ALA A 87 -8.07 -4.96 7.40
N TYR A 88 -7.01 -4.20 7.66
CA TYR A 88 -5.65 -4.74 7.75
C TYR A 88 -5.47 -5.76 8.89
N GLY A 89 -6.25 -5.64 9.97
CA GLY A 89 -6.24 -6.60 11.08
C GLY A 89 -6.63 -8.04 10.67
N LYS A 90 -7.20 -8.24 9.47
CA LYS A 90 -7.56 -9.56 8.94
C LYS A 90 -6.47 -10.19 8.07
N GLU A 91 -5.44 -9.44 7.71
CA GLU A 91 -4.48 -9.82 6.68
C GLU A 91 -3.24 -10.58 7.20
N GLY A 92 -3.17 -10.82 8.51
CA GLY A 92 -2.06 -11.53 9.15
C GLY A 92 -0.72 -10.80 9.07
N LEU A 93 -0.74 -9.47 9.02
CA LEU A 93 0.46 -8.62 8.99
C LEU A 93 1.08 -8.50 10.40
N PRO A 94 2.39 -8.25 10.53
CA PRO A 94 3.06 -8.17 11.83
C PRO A 94 2.94 -6.80 12.51
N PHE A 95 1.93 -6.01 12.14
CA PHE A 95 1.67 -4.67 12.69
C PHE A 95 0.47 -4.72 13.63
N GLU A 96 0.45 -3.83 14.62
CA GLU A 96 -0.58 -3.78 15.66
C GLU A 96 -1.55 -2.60 15.45
N GLN A 97 -2.81 -2.76 15.87
CA GLN A 97 -3.78 -1.66 15.89
C GLN A 97 -3.28 -0.55 16.80
N ALA A 98 -3.13 0.66 16.26
CA ALA A 98 -2.69 1.86 16.98
C ALA A 98 -3.66 3.05 16.86
N PHE A 99 -4.76 2.90 16.11
CA PHE A 99 -5.81 3.91 15.97
C PHE A 99 -7.14 3.46 16.58
N TRP A 100 -7.79 4.35 17.33
CA TRP A 100 -9.12 4.12 17.90
C TRP A 100 -9.95 5.39 17.87
N VAL A 101 -11.27 5.22 17.76
CA VAL A 101 -12.25 6.29 17.99
C VAL A 101 -12.83 6.09 19.39
N LEU A 102 -12.58 7.06 20.28
CA LEU A 102 -13.16 7.07 21.62
C LEU A 102 -14.58 7.62 21.54
N GLY A 103 -15.56 6.89 22.10
CA GLY A 103 -16.96 7.32 22.16
C GLY A 103 -17.57 7.12 23.55
N THR A 104 -18.59 7.92 23.84
CA THR A 104 -19.39 7.89 25.07
C THR A 104 -20.76 7.30 24.77
N VAL A 105 -21.21 6.36 25.61
CA VAL A 105 -22.60 5.87 25.55
C VAL A 105 -23.55 6.97 26.00
N LEU A 106 -24.43 7.41 25.11
CA LEU A 106 -25.39 8.49 25.35
C LEU A 106 -26.74 7.96 25.86
N SER A 107 -27.18 6.78 25.41
CA SER A 107 -28.48 6.22 25.79
C SER A 107 -28.59 4.70 25.59
N ARG A 108 -29.62 4.11 26.19
CA ARG A 108 -29.98 2.68 26.07
C ARG A 108 -31.47 2.55 25.72
N PRO A 109 -31.85 2.63 24.43
CA PRO A 109 -33.25 2.72 24.02
C PRO A 109 -34.05 1.42 24.23
N SER A 110 -33.37 0.26 24.27
CA SER A 110 -34.01 -1.04 24.50
C SER A 110 -33.03 -2.05 25.12
N GLN A 111 -33.54 -3.20 25.54
CA GLN A 111 -32.70 -4.29 26.00
C GLN A 111 -31.82 -4.80 24.83
N GLY A 112 -30.50 -4.75 25.00
CA GLY A 112 -29.52 -5.22 24.00
C GLY A 112 -29.01 -4.14 23.04
N SER A 113 -29.48 -2.88 23.16
CA SER A 113 -29.04 -1.79 22.29
C SER A 113 -28.54 -0.58 23.10
N VAL A 114 -27.47 0.05 22.60
CA VAL A 114 -26.90 1.29 23.13
C VAL A 114 -26.57 2.22 21.97
N SER A 115 -26.69 3.53 22.18
CA SER A 115 -26.24 4.56 21.24
C SER A 115 -25.03 5.28 21.80
N ALA A 116 -24.00 5.49 20.97
CA ALA A 116 -22.78 6.23 21.31
C ALA A 116 -22.55 7.41 20.35
N ASP A 117 -21.70 8.35 20.73
CA ASP A 117 -21.39 9.59 19.97
C ASP A 117 -20.30 9.43 18.89
N CYS A 118 -19.88 8.20 18.57
CA CYS A 118 -18.91 7.90 17.52
C CYS A 118 -19.60 7.55 16.18
N GLY A 119 -20.25 8.54 15.57
CA GLY A 119 -20.92 8.44 14.27
C GLY A 119 -20.00 8.57 13.05
N HIS A 120 -20.60 8.66 11.86
CA HIS A 120 -19.90 8.93 10.59
C HIS A 120 -19.81 10.42 10.28
#